data_AF-A0A9W7ELB8-F1
#
_entry.id   AF-A0A9W7ELB8-F1
#
_cell.length_a   1.000
_cell.length_b   1.000
_cell.length_c   1.000
_cell.angle_alpha   90.00
_cell.angle_beta   90.00
_cell.angle_gamma   90.00
#
_symmetry.space_group_name_H-M   'P 1'
#
loop_
_entity.id
_entity.type
_entity.pdbx_description
1 polymer ?
#
loop_
_entity_poly.entity_id
_entity_poly.type
_entity_poly.pdbx_seq_one_letter_code
_entity_poly.pdbx_strand_id
1 'polypeptide(L)'
;MFPLTSLPLRPLHLPLLRSLSSSTLIPLIHSTPNLNLYSTPVTPLQMNQYLLQCRQTKTSFLIDCGDSSPDRWIETAEEGGGRIEGIMQTHGHVDHVCGLKLTKEVLGVGE
;
A
#
# COMPACT_ATOMS: atom_id res chain seq x y z
N MET A 1 -25.12 -7.20 55.58
CA MET A 1 -25.91 -7.03 54.34
C MET A 1 -25.34 -5.84 53.59
N PHE A 2 -24.29 -6.07 52.80
CA PHE A 2 -23.60 -5.03 52.02
C PHE A 2 -24.21 -4.98 50.61
N PRO A 3 -24.52 -3.81 50.05
CA PRO A 3 -25.14 -3.74 48.72
C PRO A 3 -24.07 -3.95 47.64
N LEU A 4 -24.34 -4.89 46.73
CA LEU A 4 -23.58 -5.10 45.49
C LEU A 4 -23.90 -3.96 44.52
N THR A 5 -23.10 -2.91 44.52
CA THR A 5 -23.15 -1.88 43.47
C THR A 5 -22.49 -2.43 42.21
N SER A 6 -23.27 -2.52 41.13
CA SER A 6 -22.86 -2.93 39.79
C SER A 6 -21.77 -2.03 39.22
N LEU A 7 -20.56 -2.55 39.03
CA LEU A 7 -19.52 -1.91 38.23
C LEU A 7 -19.91 -1.95 36.75
N PRO A 8 -19.81 -0.85 35.99
CA PRO A 8 -20.05 -0.87 34.55
C PRO A 8 -18.90 -1.60 33.86
N LEU A 9 -19.24 -2.65 33.10
CA LEU A 9 -18.31 -3.33 32.20
C LEU A 9 -17.88 -2.34 31.10
N ARG A 10 -16.70 -1.74 31.25
CA ARG A 10 -16.02 -1.08 30.14
C ARG A 10 -15.66 -2.16 29.11
N PRO A 11 -16.01 -2.01 27.83
CA PRO A 11 -15.49 -2.91 26.82
C PRO A 11 -13.96 -2.74 26.79
N LEU A 12 -13.24 -3.82 27.08
CA LEU A 12 -11.84 -3.93 26.74
C LEU A 12 -11.75 -3.79 25.22
N HIS A 13 -11.27 -2.65 24.76
CA HIS A 13 -10.87 -2.50 23.37
C HIS A 13 -9.59 -3.33 23.23
N LEU A 14 -9.73 -4.59 22.83
CA LEU A 14 -8.60 -5.43 22.45
C LEU A 14 -7.97 -4.83 21.18
N PRO A 15 -6.74 -4.28 21.20
CA PRO A 15 -6.02 -4.02 19.97
C PRO A 15 -5.30 -5.31 19.64
N LEU A 16 -6.04 -6.32 19.20
CA LEU A 16 -5.46 -7.62 18.89
C LEU A 16 -5.67 -7.96 17.41
N LEU A 17 -4.52 -8.20 16.78
CA LEU A 17 -4.29 -8.83 15.49
C LEU A 17 -4.23 -7.89 14.28
N ARG A 18 -3.15 -7.10 14.21
CA ARG A 18 -2.50 -6.86 12.90
C ARG A 18 -2.03 -8.23 12.42
N SER A 19 -2.88 -8.84 11.60
CA SER A 19 -2.75 -10.13 10.95
C SER A 19 -1.29 -10.49 10.67
N LEU A 20 -0.85 -11.64 11.20
CA LEU A 20 0.33 -12.35 10.74
C LEU A 20 0.04 -12.85 9.31
N SER A 21 0.26 -12.01 8.31
CA SER A 21 0.20 -12.40 6.90
C SER A 21 1.59 -12.36 6.29
N SER A 22 1.90 -13.43 5.58
CA SER A 22 3.03 -13.60 4.65
C SER A 22 3.41 -12.30 3.95
N SER A 23 4.70 -11.96 3.94
CA SER A 23 5.31 -10.69 3.47
C SER A 23 4.47 -9.91 2.45
N THR A 24 3.67 -8.96 2.93
CA THR A 24 2.85 -8.06 2.09
C THR A 24 3.70 -7.12 1.23
N LEU A 25 4.98 -7.00 1.56
CA LEU A 25 5.89 -6.01 1.00
C LEU A 25 6.34 -6.40 -0.41
N ILE A 26 6.35 -5.42 -1.29
CA ILE A 26 6.81 -5.60 -2.66
C ILE A 26 8.34 -5.73 -2.67
N PRO A 27 8.92 -6.68 -3.43
CA PRO A 27 10.37 -6.84 -3.53
C PRO A 27 11.07 -5.56 -4.00
N LEU A 28 12.13 -5.17 -3.29
CA LEU A 28 13.09 -4.16 -3.73
C LEU A 28 13.95 -4.76 -4.85
N ILE A 29 13.75 -4.31 -6.09
CA ILE A 29 14.48 -4.83 -7.25
C ILE A 29 15.71 -3.99 -7.61
N HIS A 30 15.76 -2.73 -7.16
CA HIS A 30 16.91 -1.85 -7.39
C HIS A 30 17.03 -0.78 -6.30
N SER A 31 18.26 -0.46 -5.90
CA SER A 31 18.55 0.62 -4.95
C SER A 31 19.81 1.37 -5.36
N THR A 32 19.73 2.69 -5.33
CA THR A 32 20.84 3.63 -5.57
C THR A 32 20.99 4.55 -4.36
N PRO A 33 22.01 5.43 -4.30
CA PRO A 33 22.10 6.44 -3.24
C PRO A 33 20.84 7.32 -3.10
N ASN A 34 20.10 7.57 -4.18
CA ASN A 34 18.99 8.52 -4.21
C ASN A 34 17.61 7.88 -4.34
N LEU A 35 17.52 6.60 -4.70
CA LEU A 35 16.28 5.98 -5.14
C LEU A 35 16.19 4.50 -4.73
N ASN A 36 14.99 4.07 -4.33
CA ASN A 36 14.58 2.67 -4.27
C ASN A 36 13.52 2.38 -5.34
N LEU A 37 13.58 1.20 -5.96
CA LEU A 37 12.60 0.72 -6.92
C LEU A 37 12.09 -0.66 -6.49
N TYR A 38 10.79 -0.75 -6.30
CA TYR A 38 10.10 -1.99 -5.96
C TYR A 38 9.26 -2.45 -7.15
N SER A 39 9.13 -3.76 -7.35
CA SER A 39 8.30 -4.28 -8.44
C SER A 39 7.69 -5.63 -8.12
N THR A 40 6.49 -5.84 -8.66
CA THR A 40 5.76 -7.11 -8.65
C THR A 40 4.90 -7.16 -9.92
N PRO A 41 4.73 -8.34 -10.53
CA PRO A 41 3.82 -8.49 -11.65
C PRO A 41 2.35 -8.33 -11.20
N VAL A 42 1.48 -8.09 -12.16
CA VAL A 42 0.02 -8.08 -12.00
C VAL A 42 -0.63 -8.96 -13.05
N THR A 43 -1.79 -9.51 -12.67
CA THR A 43 -2.65 -10.35 -13.51
C THR A 43 -1.94 -11.59 -14.09
N PRO A 44 -2.64 -12.45 -14.86
CA PRO A 44 -2.01 -13.56 -15.58
C PRO A 44 -1.04 -13.14 -16.69
N LEU A 45 -1.12 -11.91 -17.23
CA LEU A 45 -0.18 -11.45 -18.26
C LEU A 45 1.16 -11.01 -17.67
N GLN A 46 1.27 -10.96 -16.34
CA GLN A 46 2.48 -10.62 -15.61
C GLN A 46 3.09 -9.27 -16.02
N MET A 47 2.23 -8.28 -16.31
CA MET A 47 2.70 -6.92 -16.56
C MET A 47 3.35 -6.36 -15.29
N ASN A 48 4.45 -5.64 -15.45
CA ASN A 48 5.18 -5.10 -14.31
C ASN A 48 4.49 -3.84 -13.80
N GLN A 49 4.38 -3.75 -12.47
CA GLN A 49 4.05 -2.53 -11.77
C GLN A 49 5.28 -2.09 -10.97
N TYR A 50 5.43 -0.78 -10.75
CA TYR A 50 6.55 -0.26 -9.97
C TYR A 50 6.14 0.73 -8.90
N LEU A 51 6.89 0.72 -7.79
CA LEU A 51 6.93 1.80 -6.83
C LEU A 51 8.32 2.42 -6.84
N LEU A 52 8.38 3.69 -7.23
CA LEU A 52 9.58 4.49 -7.24
C LEU A 52 9.62 5.33 -5.97
N GLN A 53 10.66 5.23 -5.15
CA GLN A 53 10.79 6.01 -3.91
C GLN A 53 12.09 6.80 -3.87
N CYS A 54 11.99 8.12 -3.68
CA CYS A 54 13.13 8.99 -3.41
C CYS A 54 13.64 8.76 -1.98
N ARG A 55 14.93 8.44 -1.82
CA ARG A 55 15.53 8.18 -0.50
C ARG A 55 15.68 9.43 0.35
N GLN A 56 15.82 10.59 -0.28
CA GLN A 56 16.01 11.88 0.40
C GLN A 56 14.67 12.45 0.90
N THR A 57 13.67 12.56 0.02
CA THR A 57 12.39 13.18 0.35
C THR A 57 11.35 12.20 0.87
N LYS A 58 11.57 10.89 0.68
CA LYS A 58 10.61 9.82 0.96
C LYS A 58 9.32 9.89 0.13
N THR A 59 9.28 10.75 -0.87
CA THR A 59 8.23 10.79 -1.87
C THR A 59 8.26 9.50 -2.70
N SER A 60 7.08 8.91 -2.90
CA SER A 60 6.92 7.74 -3.77
C SER A 60 5.91 7.99 -4.90
N PHE A 61 6.13 7.36 -6.04
CA PHE A 61 5.20 7.29 -7.16
C PHE A 61 4.95 5.84 -7.57
N LEU A 62 3.69 5.52 -7.85
CA LEU A 62 3.34 4.27 -8.50
C LEU A 62 3.40 4.43 -10.02
N ILE A 63 3.88 3.41 -10.71
CA ILE A 63 3.99 3.38 -12.16
C ILE A 63 3.25 2.14 -12.67
N ASP A 64 2.39 2.34 -13.66
CA ASP A 64 1.62 1.31 -14.36
C ASP A 64 0.75 0.47 -13.43
N CYS A 65 0.20 1.06 -12.38
CA CYS A 65 -0.64 0.34 -11.43
C CYS A 65 -2.10 0.19 -11.92
N GLY A 66 -2.77 -0.86 -11.43
CA GLY A 66 -4.19 -1.10 -11.68
C GLY A 66 -4.71 -2.39 -11.07
N ASP A 67 -4.11 -2.84 -9.97
CA ASP A 67 -4.55 -4.05 -9.28
C ASP A 67 -5.79 -3.81 -8.41
N SER A 68 -6.44 -4.89 -7.98
CA SER A 68 -7.61 -4.87 -7.10
C SER A 68 -7.28 -4.61 -5.62
N SER A 69 -6.00 -4.53 -5.25
CA SER A 69 -5.55 -4.39 -3.86
C SER A 69 -4.30 -3.51 -3.78
N PRO A 70 -4.50 -2.18 -3.71
CA PRO A 70 -3.39 -1.23 -3.65
C PRO A 70 -2.69 -1.18 -2.29
N ASP A 71 -3.23 -1.83 -1.25
CA ASP A 71 -2.75 -1.79 0.13
C ASP A 71 -1.27 -2.18 0.26
N ARG A 72 -0.84 -3.19 -0.49
CA ARG A 72 0.57 -3.64 -0.50
C ARG A 72 1.55 -2.55 -0.94
N TRP A 73 1.12 -1.65 -1.82
CA TRP A 73 1.94 -0.52 -2.26
C TRP A 73 2.06 0.55 -1.20
N ILE A 74 0.96 0.80 -0.49
CA ILE A 74 0.91 1.72 0.65
C ILE A 74 1.84 1.22 1.75
N GLU A 75 1.69 -0.06 2.14
CA GLU A 75 2.54 -0.68 3.16
C GLU A 75 4.03 -0.64 2.79
N THR A 76 4.36 -0.92 1.52
CA THR A 76 5.75 -0.85 1.03
C THR A 76 6.30 0.59 1.08
N ALA A 77 5.49 1.59 0.70
CA ALA A 77 5.90 2.98 0.76
C ALA A 77 6.14 3.43 2.21
N GLU A 78 5.21 3.07 3.12
CA GLU A 78 5.28 3.39 4.55
C GLU A 78 6.48 2.73 5.23
N GLU A 79 6.81 1.48 4.89
CA GLU A 79 8.00 0.80 5.42
C GLU A 79 9.29 1.53 5.03
N GLY A 80 9.35 2.09 3.81
CA GLY A 80 10.44 2.97 3.37
C GLY A 80 10.48 4.35 4.06
N GLY A 81 9.49 4.65 4.91
CA GLY A 81 9.28 5.93 5.58
C GLY A 81 8.63 7.00 4.69
N GLY A 82 7.96 6.57 3.62
CA GLY A 82 7.40 7.44 2.58
C GLY A 82 5.90 7.33 2.43
N ARG A 83 5.38 8.12 1.48
CA ARG A 83 3.98 8.09 1.05
C ARG A 83 3.90 8.15 -0.48
N ILE A 84 2.84 7.60 -1.05
CA ILE A 84 2.58 7.70 -2.48
C ILE A 84 1.92 9.06 -2.75
N GLU A 85 2.53 9.88 -3.60
CA GLU A 85 2.02 11.21 -3.96
C GLU A 85 1.29 11.23 -5.30
N GLY A 86 1.47 10.19 -6.12
CA GLY A 86 0.80 10.10 -7.41
C GLY A 86 1.03 8.79 -8.13
N ILE A 87 0.35 8.68 -9.26
CA ILE A 87 0.40 7.55 -10.18
C ILE A 87 0.85 8.05 -11.55
N MET A 88 1.75 7.34 -12.19
CA MET A 88 2.15 7.53 -13.58
C MET A 88 1.72 6.29 -14.38
N GLN A 89 1.19 6.51 -15.58
CA GLN A 89 0.87 5.44 -16.52
C GLN A 89 1.67 5.69 -17.79
N THR A 90 2.40 4.68 -18.26
CA THR A 90 3.04 4.71 -19.56
C THR A 90 1.99 4.70 -20.67
N HIS A 91 0.95 3.88 -20.49
CA HIS A 91 -0.24 3.74 -21.33
C HIS A 91 -1.33 2.94 -20.57
N GLY A 92 -2.49 2.74 -21.19
CA GLY A 92 -3.53 1.88 -20.63
C GLY A 92 -3.25 0.40 -20.90
N HIS A 93 -2.76 -0.33 -19.89
CA HIS A 93 -2.55 -1.78 -19.97
C HIS A 93 -3.88 -2.52 -19.99
N VAL A 94 -4.14 -3.28 -21.06
CA VAL A 94 -5.45 -3.90 -21.33
C VAL A 94 -5.93 -4.86 -20.24
N ASP A 95 -5.01 -5.48 -19.50
CA ASP A 95 -5.29 -6.49 -18.48
C ASP A 95 -5.67 -5.90 -17.11
N HIS A 96 -5.25 -4.67 -16.78
CA HIS A 96 -5.43 -4.11 -15.44
C HIS A 96 -5.78 -2.61 -15.38
N VAL A 97 -5.87 -1.89 -16.50
CA VAL A 97 -6.23 -0.45 -16.49
C VAL A 97 -7.56 -0.17 -15.77
N CYS A 98 -8.49 -1.12 -15.75
CA CYS A 98 -9.78 -0.99 -15.06
C CYS A 98 -9.65 -0.80 -13.53
N GLY A 99 -8.56 -1.26 -12.91
CA GLY A 99 -8.33 -1.07 -11.47
C GLY A 99 -7.80 0.32 -11.10
N LEU A 100 -7.34 1.11 -12.07
CA LEU A 100 -6.72 2.42 -11.83
C LEU A 100 -7.62 3.38 -11.03
N LYS A 101 -8.93 3.38 -11.31
CA LYS A 101 -9.88 4.24 -10.59
C LYS A 101 -9.92 3.91 -9.10
N LEU A 102 -10.01 2.62 -8.76
CA LEU A 102 -9.99 2.17 -7.37
C LEU A 102 -8.66 2.54 -6.70
N THR A 103 -7.53 2.33 -7.40
CA THR A 103 -6.21 2.68 -6.88
C THR A 103 -6.11 4.19 -6.57
N LYS A 104 -6.60 5.06 -7.45
CA LYS A 104 -6.66 6.52 -7.22
C LYS A 104 -7.51 6.85 -5.98
N GLU A 105 -8.69 6.24 -5.86
CA GLU A 105 -9.60 6.47 -4.74
C GLU A 105 -9.00 6.05 -3.39
N VAL A 106 -8.37 4.87 -3.33
CA VAL A 106 -7.73 4.39 -2.10
C VAL A 106 -6.54 5.25 -1.70
N LEU A 107 -5.74 5.70 -2.67
CA LEU A 107 -4.55 6.52 -2.42
C LEU A 107 -4.89 8.00 -2.16
N GLY A 108 -6.11 8.45 -2.48
CA GLY A 108 -6.49 9.85 -2.38
C GLY A 108 -5.68 10.77 -3.30
N VAL A 109 -5.18 10.25 -4.42
CA VAL A 109 -4.38 11.00 -5.39
C VAL A 109 -5.26 11.48 -6.55
N GLY A 110 -5.04 12.73 -6.97
CA GLY A 110 -5.82 13.38 -8.04
C GLY A 110 -5.52 12.87 -9.45
N GLU A 111 -6.20 13.49 -10.42
CA GLU A 111 -5.95 13.30 -11.87
C GLU A 111 -4.47 13.41 -12.24
#